data_AF-A0A4V2EU39-F1
#
_entry.id   AF-A0A4V2EU39-F1
#
_cell.length_a   1.000
_cell.length_b   1.000
_cell.length_c   1.000
_cell.angle_alpha   90.00
_cell.angle_beta   90.00
_cell.angle_gamma   90.00
#
_symmetry.space_group_name_H-M   'P 1'
#
loop_
_entity.id
_entity.type
_entity.pdbx_description
1 polymer ?
#
loop_
_entity_poly.entity_id
_entity_poly.type
_entity_poly.pdbx_seq_one_letter_code
_entity_poly.pdbx_strand_id
1 'polypeptide(L)'
;MGNVSDLWNLEADPATLDSLEDAWKSQVKQLSWAADTITSAANRVVGSEAWKGETAERYDQHRRKIVKDLDKCADLTGNVARALGECAQTLRHNQSQLTAERHKLNNIRSDNAGGTLTFRPKDPQEAKLVNEAIKAANEIRGRVDRELNAKAAVFKAALGQLTAWERAWSARTLKMLNWNVQQGGDGNKIWPRNDDKGTESRDIGDLAAQLRVNNVDVATLQEIFKDDAEKLEKALNDGAEPGEKWEVQFGKGSERWHQEDNGLFPFKGKDDFGNAIVVRTGNGVTTGPSAVTDLGPGDEPRSATRTQINIR
;
A
#
# COMPACT_ATOMS: atom_id res chain seq x y z
N MET A 1 -20.09 -8.37 52.44
CA MET A 1 -20.96 -8.60 51.28
C MET A 1 -20.51 -7.65 50.19
N GLY A 2 -19.93 -8.17 49.10
CA GLY A 2 -19.45 -7.34 47.99
C GLY A 2 -20.61 -6.74 47.21
N ASN A 3 -20.39 -5.61 46.56
CA ASN A 3 -21.39 -4.97 45.72
C ASN A 3 -21.76 -5.91 44.55
N VAL A 4 -23.04 -6.30 44.45
CA VAL A 4 -23.55 -7.31 43.48
C VAL A 4 -24.42 -6.71 42.38
N SER A 5 -24.50 -5.38 42.28
CA SER A 5 -25.29 -4.70 41.24
C SER A 5 -24.74 -4.94 39.83
N ASP A 6 -23.43 -4.92 39.65
CA ASP A 6 -22.73 -5.14 38.37
C ASP A 6 -22.64 -6.64 38.00
N LEU A 7 -22.97 -7.57 38.92
CA LEU A 7 -22.79 -8.99 38.66
C LEU A 7 -23.66 -9.52 37.50
N TRP A 8 -24.84 -8.92 37.28
CA TRP A 8 -25.86 -9.41 36.34
C TRP A 8 -25.85 -8.73 34.98
N ASN A 9 -25.05 -7.68 34.81
CA ASN A 9 -24.93 -6.92 33.58
C ASN A 9 -23.46 -6.93 33.14
N LEU A 10 -23.21 -7.28 31.87
CA LEU A 10 -21.86 -7.21 31.32
C LEU A 10 -21.46 -5.77 30.95
N GLU A 11 -22.42 -4.85 30.86
CA GLU A 11 -22.22 -3.46 30.42
C GLU A 11 -21.50 -3.36 29.05
N ALA A 12 -21.66 -4.40 28.24
CA ALA A 12 -21.01 -4.50 26.94
C ALA A 12 -21.92 -3.96 25.82
N ASP A 13 -21.29 -3.57 24.70
CA ASP A 13 -21.97 -3.16 23.48
C ASP A 13 -21.61 -4.10 22.30
N PRO A 14 -22.34 -5.23 22.15
CA PRO A 14 -22.16 -6.14 21.03
C PRO A 14 -22.48 -5.50 19.67
N ALA A 15 -23.31 -4.45 19.62
CA ALA A 15 -23.68 -3.82 18.34
C ALA A 15 -22.51 -3.07 17.73
N THR A 16 -21.68 -2.42 18.56
CA THR A 16 -20.42 -1.82 18.10
C THR A 16 -19.48 -2.89 17.52
N LEU A 17 -19.39 -4.08 18.12
CA LEU A 17 -18.56 -5.16 17.60
C LEU A 17 -19.05 -5.69 16.25
N ASP A 18 -20.36 -5.84 16.06
CA ASP A 18 -20.94 -6.20 14.75
C ASP A 18 -20.63 -5.13 13.68
N SER A 19 -20.75 -3.85 14.03
CA SER A 19 -20.44 -2.76 13.10
C SER A 19 -18.96 -2.79 12.66
N LEU A 20 -18.06 -3.08 13.60
CA LEU A 20 -16.64 -3.29 13.29
C LEU A 20 -16.42 -4.55 12.44
N GLU A 21 -17.10 -5.67 12.74
CA GLU A 21 -17.05 -6.87 11.90
C GLU A 21 -17.44 -6.55 10.45
N ASP A 22 -18.51 -5.81 10.23
CA ASP A 22 -18.97 -5.43 8.89
C ASP A 22 -17.99 -4.49 8.17
N ALA A 23 -17.37 -3.56 8.90
CA ALA A 23 -16.30 -2.72 8.36
C ALA A 23 -15.11 -3.58 7.90
N TRP A 24 -14.68 -4.55 8.70
CA TRP A 24 -13.60 -5.48 8.33
C TRP A 24 -14.00 -6.37 7.14
N LYS A 25 -15.24 -6.88 7.08
CA LYS A 25 -15.76 -7.62 5.90
C LYS A 25 -15.75 -6.77 4.64
N SER A 26 -16.02 -5.47 4.74
CA SER A 26 -15.90 -4.54 3.60
C SER A 26 -14.47 -4.47 3.08
N GLN A 27 -13.47 -4.42 3.98
CA GLN A 27 -12.06 -4.44 3.60
C GLN A 27 -11.65 -5.74 2.89
N VAL A 28 -12.14 -6.90 3.35
CA VAL A 28 -11.92 -8.20 2.68
C VAL A 28 -12.36 -8.14 1.22
N LYS A 29 -13.54 -7.57 0.96
CA LYS A 29 -14.08 -7.40 -0.40
C LYS A 29 -13.22 -6.48 -1.25
N GLN A 30 -12.75 -5.37 -0.68
CA GLN A 30 -11.89 -4.42 -1.39
C GLN A 30 -10.54 -5.04 -1.79
N LEU A 31 -9.93 -5.81 -0.88
CA LEU A 31 -8.67 -6.52 -1.14
C LEU A 31 -8.82 -7.58 -2.22
N SER A 32 -9.91 -8.36 -2.17
CA SER A 32 -10.23 -9.36 -3.19
C SER A 32 -10.47 -8.70 -4.56
N TRP A 33 -11.22 -7.61 -4.60
CA TRP A 33 -11.47 -6.87 -5.83
C TRP A 33 -10.19 -6.25 -6.42
N ALA A 34 -9.27 -5.78 -5.59
CA ALA A 34 -7.96 -5.31 -6.04
C ALA A 34 -7.13 -6.44 -6.68
N ALA A 35 -7.14 -7.63 -6.07
CA ALA A 35 -6.47 -8.82 -6.61
C ALA A 35 -7.05 -9.25 -7.98
N ASP A 36 -8.38 -9.22 -8.10
CA ASP A 36 -9.09 -9.51 -9.35
C ASP A 36 -8.79 -8.47 -10.44
N THR A 37 -8.73 -7.19 -10.06
CA THR A 37 -8.41 -6.08 -10.97
C THR A 37 -6.99 -6.24 -11.53
N ILE A 38 -6.02 -6.53 -10.67
CA ILE A 38 -4.63 -6.77 -11.07
C ILE A 38 -4.52 -8.00 -11.97
N THR A 39 -5.21 -9.10 -11.63
CA THR A 39 -5.21 -10.31 -12.45
C THR A 39 -5.85 -10.08 -13.81
N SER A 40 -6.96 -9.33 -13.87
CA SER A 40 -7.66 -9.00 -15.11
C SER A 40 -6.83 -8.10 -16.02
N ALA A 41 -6.20 -7.05 -15.47
CA ALA A 41 -5.24 -6.23 -16.22
C ALA A 41 -4.04 -7.06 -16.68
N ALA A 42 -3.56 -7.91 -15.76
CA ALA A 42 -2.60 -9.01 -15.92
C ALA A 42 -2.69 -9.74 -17.26
N ASN A 43 -3.82 -10.42 -17.38
CA ASN A 43 -4.11 -11.36 -18.44
C ASN A 43 -4.19 -10.70 -19.82
N ARG A 44 -4.48 -9.39 -19.89
CA ARG A 44 -4.51 -8.66 -21.17
C ARG A 44 -3.13 -8.53 -21.80
N VAL A 45 -2.07 -8.51 -20.99
CA VAL A 45 -0.70 -8.28 -21.47
C VAL A 45 0.08 -9.60 -21.52
N VAL A 46 0.05 -10.38 -20.44
CA VAL A 46 0.81 -11.65 -20.32
C VAL A 46 0.18 -12.78 -21.14
N GLY A 47 -1.14 -12.76 -21.35
CA GLY A 47 -1.85 -13.74 -22.17
C GLY A 47 -1.74 -13.51 -23.67
N SER A 48 -1.07 -12.44 -24.10
CA SER A 48 -0.91 -12.11 -25.52
C SER A 48 0.28 -12.83 -26.13
N GLU A 49 0.18 -13.19 -27.42
CA GLU A 49 1.35 -13.73 -28.14
C GLU A 49 2.47 -12.69 -28.33
N ALA A 50 2.16 -11.40 -28.14
CA ALA A 50 3.02 -10.27 -28.42
C ALA A 50 4.10 -10.03 -27.35
N TRP A 51 3.90 -10.51 -26.11
CA TRP A 51 4.86 -10.28 -25.02
C TRP A 51 5.32 -11.59 -24.39
N LYS A 52 6.51 -12.05 -24.79
CA LYS A 52 7.12 -13.31 -24.35
C LYS A 52 8.56 -13.07 -23.86
N GLY A 53 9.12 -14.09 -23.21
CA GLY A 53 10.51 -14.09 -22.72
C GLY A 53 10.64 -13.66 -21.26
N GLU A 54 11.89 -13.50 -20.83
CA GLU A 54 12.27 -13.31 -19.42
C GLU A 54 11.56 -12.11 -18.75
N THR A 55 11.33 -11.02 -19.48
CA THR A 55 10.64 -9.84 -18.94
C THR A 55 9.17 -10.11 -18.65
N ALA A 56 8.49 -10.87 -19.52
CA ALA A 56 7.09 -11.25 -19.32
C ALA A 56 6.96 -12.21 -18.13
N GLU A 57 7.92 -13.14 -17.98
CA GLU A 57 7.97 -14.07 -16.85
C GLU A 57 8.22 -13.35 -15.51
N ARG A 58 9.21 -12.46 -15.44
CA ARG A 58 9.47 -11.66 -14.23
C ARG A 58 8.26 -10.82 -13.83
N TYR A 59 7.58 -10.23 -14.81
CA TYR A 59 6.34 -9.51 -14.56
C TYR A 59 5.23 -10.43 -14.02
N ASP A 60 5.01 -11.61 -14.62
CA ASP A 60 4.00 -12.56 -14.13
C ASP A 60 4.33 -13.03 -12.70
N GLN A 61 5.60 -13.31 -12.40
CA GLN A 61 6.06 -13.65 -11.05
C GLN A 61 5.75 -12.53 -10.05
N HIS A 62 6.04 -11.27 -10.41
CA HIS A 62 5.74 -10.11 -9.57
C HIS A 62 4.22 -9.97 -9.36
N ARG A 63 3.44 -10.06 -10.43
CA ARG A 63 1.97 -9.97 -10.42
C ARG A 63 1.35 -11.05 -9.53
N ARG A 64 1.82 -12.30 -9.61
CA ARG A 64 1.41 -13.40 -8.71
C ARG A 64 1.77 -13.12 -7.25
N LYS A 65 2.93 -12.52 -6.99
CA LYS A 65 3.33 -12.14 -5.64
C LYS A 65 2.37 -11.09 -5.06
N ILE A 66 2.06 -10.03 -5.82
CA ILE A 66 1.12 -8.99 -5.38
C ILE A 66 -0.25 -9.59 -5.03
N VAL A 67 -0.81 -10.40 -5.94
CA VAL A 67 -2.11 -11.06 -5.74
C VAL A 67 -2.08 -11.94 -4.50
N LYS A 68 -1.05 -12.77 -4.35
CA LYS A 68 -0.89 -13.65 -3.17
C LYS A 68 -0.83 -12.87 -1.86
N ASP A 69 -0.20 -11.70 -1.86
CA ASP A 69 -0.10 -10.86 -0.67
C ASP A 69 -1.44 -10.16 -0.37
N LEU A 70 -2.18 -9.71 -1.40
CA LEU A 70 -3.55 -9.20 -1.22
C LEU A 70 -4.51 -10.26 -0.67
N ASP A 71 -4.43 -11.49 -1.17
CA ASP A 71 -5.27 -12.61 -0.72
C ASP A 71 -5.03 -12.93 0.74
N LYS A 72 -3.76 -13.05 1.15
CA LYS A 72 -3.45 -13.24 2.56
C LYS A 72 -3.97 -12.05 3.40
N CYS A 73 -4.00 -10.82 2.85
CA CYS A 73 -4.47 -9.62 3.56
C CYS A 73 -5.94 -9.78 3.87
N ALA A 74 -6.68 -10.22 2.86
CA ALA A 74 -8.09 -10.52 2.94
C ALA A 74 -8.33 -11.62 3.98
N ASP A 75 -7.50 -12.66 4.03
CA ASP A 75 -7.58 -13.71 5.05
C ASP A 75 -7.38 -13.17 6.48
N LEU A 76 -6.35 -12.35 6.70
CA LEU A 76 -6.08 -11.75 8.01
C LEU A 76 -7.21 -10.82 8.45
N THR A 77 -7.67 -9.98 7.54
CA THR A 77 -8.79 -9.06 7.71
C THR A 77 -10.08 -9.83 8.03
N GLY A 78 -10.31 -10.95 7.35
CA GLY A 78 -11.45 -11.85 7.60
C GLY A 78 -11.36 -12.56 8.94
N ASN A 79 -10.16 -12.91 9.40
CA ASN A 79 -9.95 -13.47 10.74
C ASN A 79 -10.27 -12.45 11.85
N VAL A 80 -9.93 -11.18 11.66
CA VAL A 80 -10.31 -10.09 12.57
C VAL A 80 -11.82 -9.92 12.60
N ALA A 81 -12.47 -9.86 11.43
CA ALA A 81 -13.93 -9.75 11.32
C ALA A 81 -14.64 -10.88 12.08
N ARG A 82 -14.22 -12.13 11.83
CA ARG A 82 -14.79 -13.31 12.50
C ARG A 82 -14.61 -13.25 14.02
N ALA A 83 -13.42 -12.87 14.50
CA ALA A 83 -13.16 -12.73 15.93
C ALA A 83 -14.04 -11.66 16.60
N LEU A 84 -14.34 -10.55 15.91
CA LEU A 84 -15.26 -9.52 16.39
C LEU A 84 -16.70 -10.07 16.53
N GLY A 85 -17.19 -10.78 15.52
CA GLY A 85 -18.51 -11.41 15.55
C GLY A 85 -18.64 -12.47 16.65
N GLU A 86 -17.59 -13.27 16.85
CA GLU A 86 -17.53 -14.25 17.95
C GLU A 86 -17.55 -13.57 19.32
N CYS A 87 -16.82 -12.45 19.52
CA CYS A 87 -16.91 -11.66 20.75
C CYS A 87 -18.33 -11.13 20.98
N ALA A 88 -18.97 -10.58 19.95
CA ALA A 88 -20.34 -10.07 20.04
C ALA A 88 -21.33 -11.17 20.43
N GLN A 89 -21.19 -12.36 19.82
CA GLN A 89 -22.01 -13.54 20.14
C GLN A 89 -21.77 -14.02 21.58
N THR A 90 -20.53 -14.12 22.03
CA THR A 90 -20.16 -14.46 23.42
C THR A 90 -20.84 -13.51 24.39
N LEU A 91 -20.78 -12.19 24.15
CA LEU A 91 -21.38 -11.19 25.03
C LEU A 91 -22.91 -11.32 25.09
N ARG A 92 -23.59 -11.43 23.94
CA ARG A 92 -25.05 -11.61 23.90
C ARG A 92 -25.50 -12.89 24.61
N HIS A 93 -24.83 -13.99 24.33
CA HIS A 93 -25.16 -15.29 24.90
C HIS A 93 -25.01 -15.27 26.43
N ASN A 94 -23.89 -14.76 26.94
CA ASN A 94 -23.64 -14.74 28.37
C ASN A 94 -24.49 -13.68 29.09
N GLN A 95 -24.81 -12.53 28.46
CA GLN A 95 -25.79 -11.59 29.00
C GLN A 95 -27.18 -12.22 29.14
N SER A 96 -27.63 -13.01 28.16
CA SER A 96 -28.89 -13.74 28.25
C SER A 96 -28.90 -14.73 29.42
N GLN A 97 -27.79 -15.44 29.66
CA GLN A 97 -27.66 -16.33 30.81
C GLN A 97 -27.67 -15.57 32.14
N LEU A 98 -26.97 -14.44 32.26
CA LEU A 98 -27.02 -13.60 33.47
C LEU A 98 -28.43 -13.09 33.75
N THR A 99 -29.16 -12.67 32.71
CA THR A 99 -30.56 -12.27 32.82
C THR A 99 -31.43 -13.43 33.32
N ALA A 100 -31.22 -14.65 32.81
CA ALA A 100 -31.95 -15.84 33.26
C ALA A 100 -31.65 -16.19 34.72
N GLU A 101 -30.39 -16.13 35.16
CA GLU A 101 -30.02 -16.34 36.56
C GLU A 101 -30.63 -15.26 37.47
N ARG A 102 -30.63 -13.99 37.04
CA ARG A 102 -31.26 -12.89 37.78
C ARG A 102 -32.76 -13.10 37.93
N HIS A 103 -33.42 -13.61 36.89
CA HIS A 103 -34.86 -13.85 36.85
C HIS A 103 -35.31 -14.89 37.89
N LYS A 104 -34.47 -15.90 38.20
CA LYS A 104 -34.76 -16.88 39.26
C LYS A 104 -34.98 -16.23 40.63
N LEU A 105 -34.43 -15.03 40.84
CA LEU A 105 -34.49 -14.31 42.11
C LEU A 105 -35.63 -13.27 42.17
N ASN A 106 -36.53 -13.20 41.18
CA ASN A 106 -37.58 -12.17 41.11
C ASN A 106 -38.55 -12.16 42.29
N ASN A 107 -38.75 -13.31 42.94
CA ASN A 107 -39.64 -13.44 44.10
C ASN A 107 -38.96 -13.13 45.43
N ILE A 108 -37.64 -12.93 45.43
CA ILE A 108 -36.87 -12.58 46.63
C ILE A 108 -36.84 -11.07 46.75
N ARG A 109 -37.27 -10.56 47.91
CA ARG A 109 -37.24 -9.12 48.20
C ARG A 109 -35.82 -8.59 47.97
N SER A 110 -35.68 -7.55 47.17
CA SER A 110 -34.39 -6.89 46.94
C SER A 110 -34.52 -5.37 47.00
N ASP A 111 -33.49 -4.71 47.48
CA ASP A 111 -33.33 -3.26 47.48
C ASP A 111 -32.12 -2.87 46.62
N ASN A 112 -32.28 -1.80 45.84
CA ASN A 112 -31.20 -1.22 45.05
C ASN A 112 -30.93 0.20 45.56
N ALA A 113 -30.12 0.30 46.60
CA ALA A 113 -29.78 1.56 47.25
C ALA A 113 -28.34 1.95 46.88
N GLY A 114 -28.13 3.16 46.37
CA GLY A 114 -26.80 3.67 46.02
C GLY A 114 -26.06 2.82 44.98
N GLY A 115 -26.79 2.18 44.06
CA GLY A 115 -26.20 1.29 43.05
C GLY A 115 -25.66 -0.01 43.62
N THR A 116 -26.10 -0.44 44.80
CA THR A 116 -25.82 -1.77 45.36
C THR A 116 -27.11 -2.57 45.46
N LEU A 117 -27.17 -3.69 44.74
CA LEU A 117 -28.29 -4.62 44.79
C LEU A 117 -28.14 -5.54 46.00
N THR A 118 -29.03 -5.41 46.99
CA THR A 118 -29.06 -6.27 48.18
C THR A 118 -30.29 -7.17 48.14
N PHE A 119 -30.09 -8.48 48.30
CA PHE A 119 -31.19 -9.43 48.46
C PHE A 119 -31.51 -9.64 49.94
N ARG A 120 -32.79 -9.80 50.27
CA ARG A 120 -33.30 -10.05 51.62
C ARG A 120 -34.11 -11.36 51.66
N PRO A 121 -33.44 -12.52 51.64
CA PRO A 121 -34.10 -13.82 51.79
C PRO A 121 -34.89 -13.90 53.10
N LYS A 122 -36.08 -14.49 53.07
CA LYS A 122 -36.90 -14.69 54.28
C LYS A 122 -36.59 -15.99 55.02
N ASP A 123 -35.95 -16.94 54.35
CA ASP A 123 -35.66 -18.29 54.85
C ASP A 123 -34.35 -18.87 54.27
N PRO A 124 -33.84 -19.99 54.80
CA PRO A 124 -32.61 -20.61 54.32
C PRO A 124 -32.68 -21.13 52.87
N GLN A 125 -33.86 -21.43 52.33
CA GLN A 125 -34.00 -21.91 50.95
C GLN A 125 -33.81 -20.75 49.96
N GLU A 126 -34.43 -19.60 50.22
CA GLU A 126 -34.20 -18.38 49.45
C GLU A 126 -32.74 -17.93 49.55
N ALA A 127 -32.11 -18.04 50.72
CA ALA A 127 -30.70 -17.71 50.89
C ALA A 127 -29.78 -18.61 50.06
N LYS A 128 -30.08 -19.92 50.02
CA LYS A 128 -29.38 -20.88 49.17
C LYS A 128 -29.53 -20.52 47.68
N LEU A 129 -30.74 -20.18 47.25
CA LEU A 129 -31.02 -19.79 45.87
C LEU A 129 -30.23 -18.54 45.44
N VAL A 130 -30.16 -17.51 46.30
CA VAL A 130 -29.35 -16.30 46.05
C VAL A 130 -27.86 -16.67 45.90
N ASN A 131 -27.33 -17.49 46.82
CA ASN A 131 -25.92 -17.88 46.78
C ASN A 131 -25.57 -18.71 45.53
N GLU A 132 -26.46 -19.62 45.13
CA GLU A 132 -26.29 -20.42 43.90
C GLU A 132 -26.32 -19.56 42.65
N ALA A 133 -27.26 -18.61 42.55
CA ALA A 133 -27.33 -17.69 41.43
C ALA A 133 -26.11 -16.76 41.36
N ILE A 134 -25.62 -16.25 42.51
CA ILE A 134 -24.38 -15.46 42.58
C ILE A 134 -23.18 -16.29 42.10
N LYS A 135 -23.08 -17.56 42.53
CA LYS A 135 -22.03 -18.46 42.07
C LYS A 135 -22.09 -18.66 40.56
N ALA A 136 -23.26 -18.96 40.02
CA ALA A 136 -23.47 -19.14 38.58
C ALA A 136 -23.11 -17.88 37.78
N ALA A 137 -23.50 -16.69 38.24
CA ALA A 137 -23.15 -15.44 37.58
C ALA A 137 -21.63 -15.18 37.56
N ASN A 138 -20.92 -15.49 38.64
CA ASN A 138 -19.45 -15.41 38.66
C ASN A 138 -18.80 -16.40 37.68
N GLU A 139 -19.33 -17.62 37.57
CA GLU A 139 -18.87 -18.61 36.59
C GLU A 139 -19.11 -18.14 35.14
N ILE A 140 -20.26 -17.52 34.88
CA ILE A 140 -20.59 -16.92 33.58
C ILE A 140 -19.60 -15.80 33.24
N ARG A 141 -19.35 -14.85 34.16
CA ARG A 141 -18.37 -13.77 33.94
C ARG A 141 -16.96 -14.32 33.71
N GLY A 142 -16.52 -15.28 34.52
CA GLY A 142 -15.22 -15.92 34.34
C GLY A 142 -15.08 -16.64 33.00
N ARG A 143 -16.18 -17.16 32.43
CA ARG A 143 -16.17 -17.72 31.06
C ARG A 143 -16.06 -16.62 30.01
N VAL A 144 -16.81 -15.53 30.13
CA VAL A 144 -16.70 -14.36 29.25
C VAL A 144 -15.24 -13.87 29.20
N ASP A 145 -14.61 -13.69 30.37
CA ASP A 145 -13.21 -13.24 30.43
C ASP A 145 -12.26 -14.18 29.70
N ARG A 146 -12.41 -15.50 29.87
CA ARG A 146 -11.58 -16.48 29.17
C ARG A 146 -11.77 -16.43 27.65
N GLU A 147 -13.03 -16.35 27.20
CA GLU A 147 -13.36 -16.32 25.77
C GLU A 147 -12.84 -15.03 25.11
N LEU A 148 -13.06 -13.86 25.74
CA LEU A 148 -12.58 -12.58 25.21
C LEU A 148 -11.05 -12.49 25.21
N ASN A 149 -10.38 -12.99 26.25
CA ASN A 149 -8.91 -13.03 26.29
C ASN A 149 -8.32 -13.92 25.18
N ALA A 150 -8.97 -15.03 24.84
CA ALA A 150 -8.56 -15.85 23.70
C ALA A 150 -8.66 -15.08 22.37
N LYS A 151 -9.69 -14.25 22.19
CA LYS A 151 -9.83 -13.38 21.00
C LYS A 151 -8.84 -12.22 20.97
N ALA A 152 -8.47 -11.67 22.14
CA ALA A 152 -7.42 -10.64 22.22
C ALA A 152 -6.08 -11.10 21.63
N ALA A 153 -5.72 -12.39 21.81
CA ALA A 153 -4.52 -12.97 21.19
C ALA A 153 -4.61 -12.98 19.65
N VAL A 154 -5.80 -13.23 19.09
CA VAL A 154 -6.04 -13.20 17.63
C VAL A 154 -5.82 -11.78 17.09
N PHE A 155 -6.38 -10.76 17.76
CA PHE A 155 -6.18 -9.36 17.34
C PHE A 155 -4.72 -8.93 17.42
N LYS A 156 -4.00 -9.31 18.48
CA LYS A 156 -2.58 -9.01 18.62
C LYS A 156 -1.74 -9.65 17.51
N ALA A 157 -2.03 -10.92 17.18
CA ALA A 157 -1.34 -11.61 16.09
C ALA A 157 -1.64 -10.96 14.73
N ALA A 158 -2.91 -10.64 14.45
CA ALA A 158 -3.31 -9.97 13.21
C ALA A 158 -2.66 -8.60 13.07
N LEU A 159 -2.66 -7.78 14.12
CA LEU A 159 -1.98 -6.47 14.12
C LEU A 159 -0.49 -6.61 13.80
N GLY A 160 0.20 -7.54 14.45
CA GLY A 160 1.62 -7.78 14.19
C GLY A 160 1.91 -8.16 12.73
N GLN A 161 1.05 -8.97 12.12
CA GLN A 161 1.19 -9.35 10.72
C GLN A 161 0.87 -8.20 9.76
N LEU A 162 -0.20 -7.44 10.01
CA LEU A 162 -0.57 -6.27 9.22
C LEU A 162 0.53 -5.20 9.26
N THR A 163 1.11 -4.90 10.43
CA THR A 163 2.25 -3.97 10.55
C THR A 163 3.50 -4.48 9.82
N ALA A 164 3.77 -5.80 9.87
CA ALA A 164 4.88 -6.36 9.13
C ALA A 164 4.70 -6.19 7.61
N TRP A 165 3.47 -6.27 7.13
CA TRP A 165 3.17 -6.05 5.71
C TRP A 165 3.16 -4.60 5.33
N GLU A 166 2.61 -3.73 6.16
CA GLU A 166 2.75 -2.29 5.98
C GLU A 166 4.23 -1.95 5.79
N ARG A 167 5.15 -2.49 6.59
CA ARG A 167 6.60 -2.31 6.40
C ARG A 167 7.12 -2.91 5.09
N ALA A 168 6.71 -4.14 4.76
CA ALA A 168 7.15 -4.80 3.54
C ALA A 168 6.69 -4.10 2.26
N TRP A 169 5.50 -3.48 2.28
CA TRP A 169 4.89 -2.77 1.16
C TRP A 169 5.18 -1.28 1.15
N SER A 170 5.47 -0.68 2.31
CA SER A 170 5.95 0.71 2.43
C SER A 170 7.43 0.86 2.10
N ALA A 171 8.15 -0.25 1.84
CA ALA A 171 9.41 -0.22 1.10
C ALA A 171 9.16 0.46 -0.26
N ARG A 172 9.41 1.77 -0.25
CA ARG A 172 9.08 2.83 -1.21
C ARG A 172 8.50 2.37 -2.55
N THR A 173 7.20 2.64 -2.76
CA THR A 173 6.61 2.67 -4.11
C THR A 173 7.35 3.71 -4.95
N LEU A 174 8.07 3.28 -5.98
CA LEU A 174 8.74 4.18 -6.91
C LEU A 174 7.72 4.78 -7.87
N LYS A 175 7.71 6.11 -7.99
CA LYS A 175 6.98 6.82 -9.04
C LYS A 175 7.81 6.79 -10.32
N MET A 176 7.28 6.11 -11.34
CA MET A 176 7.93 5.99 -12.63
C MET A 176 7.28 6.89 -13.67
N LEU A 177 8.08 7.52 -14.51
CA LEU A 177 7.64 8.31 -15.65
C LEU A 177 8.31 7.79 -16.92
N ASN A 178 7.57 7.70 -18.03
CA ASN A 178 8.15 7.50 -19.34
C ASN A 178 7.82 8.73 -20.20
N TRP A 179 8.84 9.40 -20.70
CA TRP A 179 8.73 10.66 -21.42
C TRP A 179 9.47 10.56 -22.77
N ASN A 180 8.78 10.84 -23.87
CA ASN A 180 9.44 11.07 -25.16
C ASN A 180 9.72 12.57 -25.34
N VAL A 181 11.00 12.96 -25.31
CA VAL A 181 11.48 14.35 -25.31
C VAL A 181 11.40 14.95 -26.73
N GLN A 182 11.35 14.09 -27.76
CA GLN A 182 11.19 14.46 -29.17
C GLN A 182 12.22 15.46 -29.73
N GLN A 183 13.47 15.46 -29.23
CA GLN A 183 14.48 16.42 -29.71
C GLN A 183 14.98 16.11 -31.13
N GLY A 184 14.75 14.89 -31.62
CA GLY A 184 15.29 14.40 -32.90
C GLY A 184 14.27 14.27 -34.05
N GLY A 185 12.98 14.48 -33.82
CA GLY A 185 11.93 14.36 -34.83
C GLY A 185 11.65 15.64 -35.63
N ASP A 186 10.63 15.58 -36.50
CA ASP A 186 10.10 16.68 -37.33
C ASP A 186 9.71 17.97 -36.57
N GLY A 187 9.78 17.97 -35.23
CA GLY A 187 9.53 19.12 -34.36
C GLY A 187 10.71 20.10 -34.23
N ASN A 188 11.87 19.77 -34.80
CA ASN A 188 13.04 20.66 -34.87
C ASN A 188 13.42 20.93 -36.35
N LYS A 189 12.41 21.23 -37.18
CA LYS A 189 12.62 21.48 -38.60
C LYS A 189 13.31 22.82 -38.82
N ILE A 190 14.45 22.74 -39.50
CA ILE A 190 15.23 23.90 -39.96
C ILE A 190 14.32 24.85 -40.76
N TRP A 191 14.45 26.14 -40.45
CA TRP A 191 13.78 27.25 -41.08
C TRP A 191 13.55 27.04 -42.60
N PRO A 192 12.33 27.25 -43.12
CA PRO A 192 11.27 28.11 -42.57
C PRO A 192 10.10 27.37 -41.90
N ARG A 193 10.23 26.09 -41.53
CA ARG A 193 9.10 25.28 -41.00
C ARG A 193 9.32 24.87 -39.54
N ASN A 194 9.48 25.84 -38.64
CA ASN A 194 9.61 25.54 -37.21
C ASN A 194 8.20 25.30 -36.62
N ASP A 195 7.92 24.04 -36.29
CA ASP A 195 6.69 23.64 -35.63
C ASP A 195 7.05 23.38 -34.15
N ASP A 196 6.94 24.41 -33.29
CA ASP A 196 7.39 24.51 -31.87
C ASP A 196 6.93 23.38 -30.92
N LYS A 197 7.22 22.11 -31.21
CA LYS A 197 6.65 20.95 -30.50
C LYS A 197 7.68 20.00 -29.87
N GLY A 198 8.98 20.20 -30.10
CA GLY A 198 10.05 19.46 -29.42
C GLY A 198 10.52 20.15 -28.14
N THR A 199 11.04 19.39 -27.17
CA THR A 199 11.71 19.97 -26.00
C THR A 199 13.10 20.45 -26.43
N GLU A 200 13.36 21.75 -26.38
CA GLU A 200 14.65 22.31 -26.77
C GLU A 200 15.66 22.24 -25.60
N SER A 201 16.95 22.43 -25.87
CA SER A 201 17.99 22.40 -24.83
C SER A 201 17.73 23.41 -23.69
N ARG A 202 16.99 24.49 -23.95
CA ARG A 202 16.56 25.48 -22.94
C ARG A 202 15.50 24.94 -21.97
N ASP A 203 14.73 23.93 -22.36
CA ASP A 203 13.62 23.39 -21.58
C ASP A 203 14.09 22.31 -20.58
N ILE A 204 15.37 21.94 -20.61
CA ILE A 204 15.95 20.92 -19.70
C ILE A 204 15.81 21.32 -18.23
N GLY A 205 15.88 22.62 -17.92
CA GLY A 205 15.60 23.13 -16.57
C GLY A 205 14.15 22.90 -16.13
N ASP A 206 13.20 23.09 -17.05
CA ASP A 206 11.77 22.87 -16.79
C ASP A 206 11.44 21.39 -16.67
N LEU A 207 12.06 20.52 -17.48
CA LEU A 207 11.97 19.07 -17.34
C LEU A 207 12.48 18.62 -15.96
N ALA A 208 13.63 19.13 -15.50
CA ALA A 208 14.16 18.86 -14.16
C ALA A 208 13.16 19.31 -13.06
N ALA A 209 12.58 20.50 -13.21
CA ALA A 209 11.58 21.02 -12.28
C ALA A 209 10.32 20.14 -12.24
N GLN A 210 9.83 19.69 -13.39
CA GLN A 210 8.64 18.84 -13.48
C GLN A 210 8.88 17.45 -12.88
N LEU A 211 10.06 16.85 -13.09
CA LEU A 211 10.41 15.57 -12.45
C LEU A 211 10.39 15.68 -10.93
N ARG A 212 10.90 16.79 -10.36
CA ARG A 212 10.85 17.06 -8.92
C ARG A 212 9.44 17.35 -8.41
N VAL A 213 8.70 18.26 -9.05
CA VAL A 213 7.34 18.66 -8.64
C VAL A 213 6.38 17.47 -8.62
N ASN A 214 6.50 16.55 -9.59
CA ASN A 214 5.68 15.34 -9.65
C ASN A 214 6.19 14.21 -8.72
N ASN A 215 7.28 14.46 -7.99
CA ASN A 215 7.93 13.53 -7.08
C ASN A 215 8.32 12.22 -7.77
N VAL A 216 8.83 12.30 -9.00
CA VAL A 216 9.27 11.13 -9.79
C VAL A 216 10.50 10.51 -9.13
N ASP A 217 10.57 9.18 -9.10
CA ASP A 217 11.74 8.44 -8.59
C ASP A 217 12.59 7.89 -9.74
N VAL A 218 11.94 7.50 -10.84
CA VAL A 218 12.61 6.96 -12.03
C VAL A 218 11.94 7.53 -13.27
N ALA A 219 12.72 8.09 -14.19
CA ALA A 219 12.21 8.47 -15.51
C ALA A 219 12.98 7.76 -16.63
N THR A 220 12.27 7.28 -17.64
CA THR A 220 12.87 6.88 -18.93
C THR A 220 12.60 8.00 -19.92
N LEU A 221 13.67 8.60 -20.44
CA LEU A 221 13.62 9.67 -21.43
C LEU A 221 14.03 9.10 -22.78
N GLN A 222 13.18 9.32 -23.78
CA GLN A 222 13.46 8.94 -25.17
C GLN A 222 13.81 10.17 -25.99
N GLU A 223 14.65 9.96 -27.01
CA GLU A 223 14.98 10.99 -28.01
C GLU A 223 15.65 12.23 -27.41
N ILE A 224 16.63 12.02 -26.53
CA ILE A 224 17.41 13.07 -25.87
C ILE A 224 18.87 13.09 -26.39
N PHE A 225 19.45 14.28 -26.51
CA PHE A 225 20.88 14.45 -26.77
C PHE A 225 21.71 14.18 -25.50
N LYS A 226 22.92 13.66 -25.67
CA LYS A 226 23.81 13.37 -24.54
C LYS A 226 24.12 14.62 -23.72
N ASP A 227 24.46 15.72 -24.38
CA ASP A 227 24.75 16.97 -23.70
C ASP A 227 23.56 17.50 -22.88
N ASP A 228 22.33 17.27 -23.37
CA ASP A 228 21.11 17.64 -22.66
C ASP A 228 20.80 16.71 -21.49
N ALA A 229 21.14 15.41 -21.60
CA ALA A 229 21.08 14.48 -20.47
C ALA A 229 22.07 14.87 -19.34
N GLU A 230 23.27 15.34 -19.69
CA GLU A 230 24.26 15.85 -18.72
C GLU A 230 23.79 17.16 -18.06
N LYS A 231 23.22 18.09 -18.86
CA LYS A 231 22.58 19.32 -18.34
C LYS A 231 21.42 18.98 -17.40
N LEU A 232 20.62 17.96 -17.74
CA LEU A 232 19.50 17.50 -16.92
C LEU A 232 19.99 16.97 -15.57
N GLU A 233 21.03 16.12 -15.55
CA GLU A 233 21.60 15.60 -14.31
C GLU A 233 22.05 16.72 -13.39
N LYS A 234 22.75 17.71 -13.95
CA LYS A 234 23.19 18.89 -13.20
C LYS A 234 21.99 19.67 -12.64
N ALA A 235 21.03 20.01 -13.50
CA ALA A 235 19.84 20.77 -13.10
C ALA A 235 19.02 20.05 -12.03
N LEU A 236 18.91 18.72 -12.09
CA LEU A 236 18.23 17.90 -11.08
C LEU A 236 18.94 17.94 -9.72
N ASN A 237 20.27 17.78 -9.72
CA ASN A 237 21.08 17.78 -8.50
C ASN A 237 21.21 19.17 -7.86
N ASP A 238 21.23 20.24 -8.65
CA ASP A 238 21.24 21.63 -8.15
C ASP A 238 20.01 21.95 -7.28
N GLY A 239 18.91 21.22 -7.47
CA GLY A 239 17.67 21.33 -6.68
C GLY A 239 17.29 20.06 -5.93
N ALA A 240 18.25 19.17 -5.62
CA ALA A 240 17.99 17.97 -4.84
C ALA A 240 17.83 18.28 -3.34
N GLU A 241 16.91 17.57 -2.68
CA GLU A 241 16.76 17.65 -1.22
C GLU A 241 17.99 17.06 -0.51
N PRO A 242 18.29 17.48 0.74
CA PRO A 242 19.40 16.92 1.50
C PRO A 242 19.35 15.39 1.60
N GLY A 243 20.42 14.72 1.17
CA GLY A 243 20.52 13.26 1.20
C GLY A 243 19.93 12.56 -0.04
N GLU A 244 19.41 13.32 -1.01
CA GLU A 244 19.04 12.82 -2.33
C GLU A 244 20.10 13.16 -3.38
N LYS A 245 20.20 12.32 -4.41
CA LYS A 245 21.03 12.57 -5.59
C LYS A 245 20.34 11.99 -6.81
N TRP A 246 20.35 12.73 -7.91
CA TRP A 246 19.86 12.25 -9.19
C TRP A 246 21.00 11.70 -10.03
N GLU A 247 20.77 10.56 -10.66
CA GLU A 247 21.73 9.90 -11.56
C GLU A 247 21.10 9.70 -12.92
N VAL A 248 21.81 10.10 -13.98
CA VAL A 248 21.33 9.99 -15.36
C VAL A 248 22.22 9.04 -16.15
N GLN A 249 21.62 7.94 -16.61
CA GLN A 249 22.29 6.89 -17.36
C GLN A 249 21.89 7.01 -18.84
N PHE A 250 22.78 7.59 -19.65
CA PHE A 250 22.55 7.76 -21.08
C PHE A 250 23.01 6.54 -21.88
N GLY A 251 22.21 6.14 -22.87
CA GLY A 251 22.58 5.15 -23.87
C GLY A 251 22.45 5.72 -25.27
N LYS A 252 23.59 5.81 -25.97
CA LYS A 252 23.67 6.24 -27.36
C LYS A 252 22.85 5.29 -28.24
N GLY A 253 21.95 5.85 -29.03
CA GLY A 253 21.27 5.14 -30.11
C GLY A 253 21.93 5.44 -31.45
N SER A 254 22.09 6.72 -31.76
CA SER A 254 22.59 7.25 -33.04
C SER A 254 23.42 8.53 -32.82
N GLU A 255 23.83 9.18 -33.91
CA GLU A 255 24.34 10.55 -33.91
C GLU A 255 23.40 11.43 -34.74
N ARG A 256 23.01 12.59 -34.21
CA ARG A 256 22.16 13.57 -34.90
C ARG A 256 22.75 14.96 -34.81
N TRP A 257 22.34 15.85 -35.72
CA TRP A 257 22.69 17.26 -35.62
C TRP A 257 22.01 17.89 -34.40
N HIS A 258 22.80 18.52 -33.54
CA HIS A 258 22.33 19.19 -32.33
C HIS A 258 22.46 20.71 -32.51
N GLN A 259 21.34 21.41 -32.36
CA GLN A 259 21.28 22.87 -32.41
C GLN A 259 21.36 23.43 -30.98
N GLU A 260 22.26 24.39 -30.74
CA GLU A 260 22.27 25.19 -29.50
C GLU A 260 21.89 26.64 -29.84
N ASP A 261 20.84 27.14 -29.22
CA ASP A 261 20.26 28.46 -29.55
C ASP A 261 21.01 29.67 -29.00
N ASN A 262 22.16 29.47 -28.34
CA ASN A 262 22.85 30.54 -27.60
C ASN A 262 23.99 31.22 -28.38
N GLY A 263 24.12 31.02 -29.70
CA GLY A 263 25.23 31.56 -30.49
C GLY A 263 24.81 32.18 -31.82
N LEU A 264 25.62 33.14 -32.32
CA LEU A 264 25.52 33.72 -33.67
C LEU A 264 25.63 32.67 -34.79
N PHE A 265 26.05 31.44 -34.44
CA PHE A 265 26.09 30.25 -35.28
C PHE A 265 25.40 29.09 -34.52
N PRO A 266 24.18 28.70 -34.89
CA PRO A 266 23.35 27.79 -34.08
C PRO A 266 23.77 26.31 -34.14
N PHE A 267 24.88 25.96 -34.80
CA PHE A 267 25.24 24.56 -35.05
C PHE A 267 26.39 24.10 -34.14
N LYS A 268 26.10 23.19 -33.20
CA LYS A 268 27.12 22.54 -32.36
C LYS A 268 27.84 21.39 -33.06
N GLY A 269 27.23 20.83 -34.11
CA GLY A 269 27.74 19.65 -34.81
C GLY A 269 26.83 18.45 -34.64
N LYS A 270 27.36 17.26 -34.91
CA LYS A 270 26.71 16.00 -34.54
C LYS A 270 26.96 15.71 -33.06
N ASP A 271 25.93 15.28 -32.37
CA ASP A 271 25.98 14.82 -30.98
C ASP A 271 25.33 13.45 -30.86
N ASP A 272 25.68 12.74 -29.79
CA ASP A 272 25.11 11.45 -29.44
C ASP A 272 23.63 11.63 -29.09
N PHE A 273 22.78 10.84 -29.74
CA PHE A 273 21.34 10.89 -29.60
C PHE A 273 20.79 9.53 -29.18
N GLY A 274 19.95 9.48 -28.15
CA GLY A 274 19.51 8.21 -27.60
C GLY A 274 18.49 8.31 -26.47
N ASN A 275 18.61 7.41 -25.51
CA ASN A 275 17.68 7.27 -24.40
C ASN A 275 18.42 7.45 -23.07
N ALA A 276 17.79 8.06 -22.08
CA ALA A 276 18.33 8.20 -20.73
C ALA A 276 17.42 7.54 -19.68
N ILE A 277 18.03 6.92 -18.66
CA ILE A 277 17.33 6.51 -17.43
C ILE A 277 17.77 7.45 -16.33
N VAL A 278 16.83 8.20 -15.78
CA VAL A 278 17.02 9.13 -14.67
C VAL A 278 16.54 8.45 -13.39
N VAL A 279 17.36 8.40 -12.35
CA VAL A 279 17.03 7.76 -11.06
C VAL A 279 17.30 8.73 -9.92
N ARG A 280 16.30 8.97 -9.07
CA ARG A 280 16.48 9.65 -7.78
C ARG A 280 16.94 8.64 -6.73
N THR A 281 18.20 8.73 -6.36
CA THR A 281 18.83 7.97 -5.28
C THR A 281 18.75 8.72 -3.94
N GLY A 282 18.92 7.99 -2.85
CA GLY A 282 18.63 8.47 -1.49
C GLY A 282 17.35 7.84 -0.94
N ASN A 283 17.10 7.97 0.37
CA ASN A 283 15.89 7.43 1.02
C ASN A 283 15.63 5.95 0.67
N GLY A 284 16.66 5.10 0.81
CA GLY A 284 16.60 3.66 0.54
C GLY A 284 16.76 3.24 -0.93
N VAL A 285 16.80 4.19 -1.88
CA VAL A 285 16.97 3.90 -3.32
C VAL A 285 18.43 4.09 -3.74
N THR A 286 18.98 3.10 -4.42
CA THR A 286 20.32 3.14 -5.02
C THR A 286 20.29 2.53 -6.42
N THR A 287 21.20 2.93 -7.28
CA THR A 287 21.43 2.30 -8.59
C THR A 287 22.48 1.20 -8.48
N GLY A 288 22.41 0.24 -9.41
CA GLY A 288 23.43 -0.78 -9.62
C GLY A 288 23.99 -0.66 -11.05
N PRO A 289 24.56 -1.75 -11.60
CA PRO A 289 25.10 -1.76 -12.96
C PRO A 289 24.10 -1.27 -14.02
N SER A 290 24.62 -0.54 -15.00
CA SER A 290 23.89 -0.11 -16.19
C SER A 290 24.49 -0.73 -17.45
N ALA A 291 23.67 -1.00 -18.44
CA ALA A 291 24.08 -1.57 -19.72
C ALA A 291 23.27 -0.95 -20.87
N VAL A 292 23.96 -0.64 -21.96
CA VAL A 292 23.34 -0.23 -23.22
C VAL A 292 23.45 -1.42 -24.17
N THR A 293 22.31 -1.85 -24.69
CA THR A 293 22.23 -2.94 -25.66
C THR A 293 21.90 -2.35 -27.02
N ASP A 294 22.80 -2.51 -27.98
CA ASP A 294 22.49 -2.26 -29.39
C ASP A 294 21.46 -3.29 -29.84
N LEU A 295 20.33 -2.81 -30.38
CA LEU A 295 19.24 -3.64 -30.84
C LEU A 295 19.39 -4.01 -32.33
N GLY A 296 20.50 -3.61 -32.95
CA GLY A 296 20.82 -3.90 -34.34
C GLY A 296 20.22 -2.90 -35.34
N PRO A 297 20.43 -3.14 -36.64
CA PRO A 297 20.00 -2.22 -37.68
C PRO A 297 18.47 -2.20 -37.84
N GLY A 298 17.91 -0.99 -37.86
CA GLY A 298 16.56 -0.67 -38.36
C GLY A 298 16.64 0.56 -39.27
N ASP A 299 15.49 1.14 -39.66
CA ASP A 299 15.47 2.41 -40.43
C ASP A 299 16.23 3.54 -39.72
N GLU A 300 16.41 3.42 -38.40
CA GLU A 300 17.33 4.21 -37.59
C GLU A 300 18.07 3.29 -36.59
N PRO A 301 19.29 3.63 -36.17
CA PRO A 301 20.00 2.91 -35.10
C PRO A 301 19.19 2.89 -33.79
N ARG A 302 19.07 1.72 -33.15
CA ARG A 302 18.24 1.52 -31.95
C ARG A 302 19.08 0.98 -30.80
N SER A 303 18.96 1.56 -29.62
CA SER A 303 19.56 1.02 -28.40
C SER A 303 18.57 0.99 -27.24
N ALA A 304 18.76 0.02 -26.36
CA ALA A 304 18.04 -0.10 -25.09
C ALA A 304 19.01 0.13 -23.93
N THR A 305 18.76 1.16 -23.13
CA THR A 305 19.44 1.40 -21.86
C THR A 305 18.75 0.60 -20.76
N ARG A 306 19.52 -0.05 -19.89
CA ARG A 306 19.04 -0.77 -18.70
C ARG A 306 19.87 -0.32 -17.50
N THR A 307 19.21 -0.09 -16.37
CA THR A 307 19.84 0.26 -15.09
C THR A 307 19.20 -0.56 -13.98
N GLN A 308 20.02 -1.24 -13.16
CA GLN A 308 19.53 -1.90 -11.96
C GLN A 308 19.16 -0.86 -10.90
N ILE A 309 17.99 -1.01 -10.28
CA ILE A 309 17.55 -0.17 -9.16
C ILE A 309 17.35 -1.06 -7.95
N ASN A 310 17.96 -0.70 -6.83
CA ASN A 310 17.88 -1.41 -5.56
C ASN A 310 17.09 -0.55 -4.56
N ILE A 311 16.10 -1.17 -3.90
CA ILE A 311 15.26 -0.54 -2.88
C ILE A 311 15.53 -1.26 -1.56
N ARG A 312 15.81 -0.50 -0.50
CA ARG A 312 16.01 -0.99 0.87
C ARG A 312 14.91 -0.51 1.80
#